data_AF-A0A9D0ZS23-F1
#
_entry.id   AF-A0A9D0ZS23-F1
#
_cell.length_a   1.000
_cell.length_b   1.000
_cell.length_c   1.000
_cell.angle_alpha   90.00
_cell.angle_beta   90.00
_cell.angle_gamma   90.00
#
_symmetry.space_group_name_H-M   'P 1'
#
loop_
_entity.id
_entity.type
_entity.pdbx_description
1 polymer ?
#
loop_
_entity_poly.entity_id
_entity_poly.type
_entity_poly.pdbx_seq_one_letter_code
_entity_poly.pdbx_strand_id
1 'polypeptide(L)'
;MTFKTNLVSPGDSMQYDITVENQGDIDAVLESIDVKTSENEAILFETTGIKRGDKLGPDESDILTVTVTYNPEITDQPSNLNATVTVTLNYVQDDGSILPEPEGPSIGGISVPTVESGDGLYADEYEPGRYIYRGQDPDNYITFNNETWRIISKEADGTYKIIRNDVLSNRAFDEANHRSTDNNSYCTDPQNGCGVYAAVSGTFSSPSGSQSGTVTEDSSIKIYLNEDYYVNNINSTAKDQMTSHSFNIGAVENLNQSGAEE
;
A
#
# COMPACT_ATOMS: atom_id res chain seq x y z
N MET A 1 -21.60 5.67 17.75
CA MET A 1 -22.30 4.37 17.92
C MET A 1 -21.26 3.30 18.22
N THR A 2 -21.57 2.29 19.04
CA THR A 2 -20.62 1.17 19.31
C THR A 2 -21.24 -0.12 18.79
N PHE A 3 -20.55 -0.77 17.86
CA PHE A 3 -20.95 -2.06 17.32
C PHE A 3 -20.08 -3.16 17.95
N LYS A 4 -20.65 -4.33 18.19
CA LYS A 4 -19.91 -5.51 18.64
C LYS A 4 -19.91 -6.53 17.51
N THR A 5 -18.74 -6.76 16.92
CA THR A 5 -18.46 -7.79 15.91
C THR A 5 -17.83 -9.00 16.59
N ASN A 6 -18.19 -10.21 16.16
CA ASN A 6 -17.42 -11.42 16.46
C ASN A 6 -16.83 -11.94 15.15
N LEU A 7 -15.57 -11.60 14.88
CA LEU A 7 -14.78 -12.17 13.79
C LEU A 7 -13.93 -13.29 14.38
N VAL A 8 -14.02 -14.51 13.82
CA VAL A 8 -13.46 -15.72 14.45
C VAL A 8 -12.23 -16.20 13.73
N SER A 9 -12.23 -16.13 12.39
CA SER A 9 -11.14 -16.62 11.53
C SER A 9 -10.59 -15.50 10.65
N PRO A 10 -9.28 -15.53 10.33
CA PRO A 10 -8.71 -14.64 9.31
C PRO A 10 -9.51 -14.69 8.02
N GLY A 11 -9.84 -13.51 7.47
CA GLY A 11 -10.73 -13.33 6.32
C GLY A 11 -12.21 -13.14 6.67
N ASP A 12 -12.64 -13.41 7.91
CA ASP A 12 -14.00 -13.08 8.34
C ASP A 12 -14.23 -11.57 8.23
N SER A 13 -15.39 -11.18 7.71
CA SER A 13 -15.77 -9.78 7.57
C SER A 13 -17.20 -9.52 8.05
N MET A 14 -17.45 -8.28 8.45
CA MET A 14 -18.77 -7.78 8.80
C MET A 14 -18.96 -6.38 8.21
N GLN A 15 -20.15 -6.12 7.68
CA GLN A 15 -20.50 -4.83 7.11
C GLN A 15 -21.59 -4.15 7.94
N TYR A 16 -21.44 -2.84 8.09
CA TYR A 16 -22.40 -1.97 8.74
C TYR A 16 -22.85 -0.88 7.77
N ASP A 17 -24.13 -0.90 7.40
CA ASP A 17 -24.76 0.18 6.66
C ASP A 17 -25.28 1.22 7.65
N ILE A 18 -24.69 2.42 7.59
CA ILE A 18 -25.02 3.56 8.42
C ILE A 18 -25.83 4.52 7.56
N THR A 19 -27.12 4.61 7.84
CA THR A 19 -27.99 5.60 7.20
C THR A 19 -27.76 6.98 7.81
N VAL A 20 -27.42 7.94 6.97
CA VAL A 20 -27.26 9.36 7.31
C VAL A 20 -28.43 10.10 6.70
N GLU A 21 -29.25 10.74 7.53
CA GLU A 21 -30.46 11.44 7.10
C GLU A 21 -30.33 12.93 7.40
N ASN A 22 -30.65 13.78 6.41
CA ASN A 22 -30.77 15.21 6.64
C ASN A 22 -32.18 15.53 7.14
N GLN A 23 -32.34 15.63 8.46
CA GLN A 23 -33.60 16.04 9.10
C GLN A 23 -33.80 17.56 9.16
N GLY A 24 -32.94 18.33 8.47
CA GLY A 24 -33.07 19.76 8.30
C GLY A 24 -33.92 20.15 7.09
N ASP A 25 -34.08 21.45 6.87
CA ASP A 25 -34.83 22.05 5.77
C ASP A 25 -33.94 22.70 4.70
N ILE A 26 -32.62 22.54 4.82
CA ILE A 26 -31.61 23.10 3.92
C ILE A 26 -30.77 21.96 3.36
N ASP A 27 -30.47 22.03 2.06
CA ASP A 27 -29.56 21.11 1.37
C ASP A 27 -28.19 21.09 2.08
N ALA A 28 -27.63 19.91 2.31
CA ALA A 28 -26.31 19.73 2.88
C ALA A 28 -25.35 19.16 1.84
N VAL A 29 -24.06 19.46 1.98
CA VAL A 29 -23.00 18.83 1.18
C VAL A 29 -21.92 18.30 2.11
N LEU A 30 -21.44 17.08 1.85
CA LEU A 30 -20.39 16.47 2.65
C LEU A 30 -19.03 17.13 2.36
N GLU A 31 -18.48 17.85 3.33
CA GLU A 31 -17.20 18.54 3.20
C GLU A 31 -16.00 17.61 3.42
N SER A 32 -16.08 16.72 4.41
CA SER A 32 -15.02 15.75 4.69
C SER A 32 -15.52 14.51 5.41
N ILE A 33 -14.75 13.43 5.26
CA ILE A 33 -14.90 12.17 5.98
C ILE A 33 -13.57 11.95 6.71
N ASP A 34 -13.61 11.93 8.04
CA ASP A 34 -12.44 11.63 8.86
C ASP A 34 -12.62 10.24 9.49
N VAL A 35 -11.76 9.29 9.11
CA VAL A 35 -11.73 7.94 9.68
C VAL A 35 -10.51 7.83 10.59
N LYS A 36 -10.74 7.39 11.83
CA LYS A 36 -9.69 7.10 12.82
C LYS A 36 -9.86 5.69 13.35
N THR A 37 -8.80 4.89 13.26
CA THR A 37 -8.76 3.53 13.81
C THR A 37 -7.79 3.43 14.97
N SER A 38 -8.03 2.50 15.89
CA SER A 38 -7.01 2.07 16.84
C SER A 38 -5.87 1.31 16.13
N GLU A 39 -4.68 1.33 16.72
CA GLU A 39 -3.57 0.46 16.30
C GLU A 39 -3.92 -1.01 16.56
N ASN A 40 -4.32 -1.72 15.49
CA ASN A 40 -4.55 -3.15 15.49
C ASN A 40 -4.38 -3.71 14.07
N GLU A 41 -3.21 -4.29 13.79
CA GLU A 41 -2.90 -4.84 12.46
C GLU A 41 -3.75 -6.06 12.08
N ALA A 42 -4.38 -6.71 13.06
CA ALA A 42 -5.26 -7.84 12.80
C ALA A 42 -6.64 -7.45 12.30
N ILE A 43 -7.05 -6.18 12.45
CA ILE A 43 -8.36 -5.70 12.04
C ILE A 43 -8.23 -4.59 10.99
N LEU A 44 -8.74 -4.87 9.80
CA LEU A 44 -8.80 -3.93 8.69
C LEU A 44 -10.16 -3.22 8.68
N PHE A 45 -10.14 -1.93 8.36
CA PHE A 45 -11.35 -1.11 8.20
C PHE A 45 -11.37 -0.50 6.81
N GLU A 46 -12.55 -0.53 6.19
CA GLU A 46 -12.82 0.09 4.89
C GLU A 46 -14.16 0.83 4.97
N THR A 47 -14.25 2.00 4.34
CA THR A 47 -15.48 2.80 4.26
C THR A 47 -15.85 3.06 2.81
N THR A 48 -17.10 2.81 2.42
CA THR A 48 -17.62 3.03 1.07
C THR A 48 -19.02 3.66 1.12
N GLY A 49 -19.60 4.01 -0.04
CA GLY A 49 -20.90 4.67 -0.13
C GLY A 49 -20.74 6.18 -0.30
N ILE A 50 -21.06 6.95 0.75
CA ILE A 50 -20.96 8.41 0.78
C ILE A 50 -19.53 8.88 0.50
N LYS A 51 -19.39 9.91 -0.34
CA LYS A 51 -18.14 10.56 -0.72
C LYS A 51 -18.22 12.06 -0.49
N ARG A 52 -17.05 12.66 -0.34
CA ARG A 52 -16.90 14.11 -0.27
C ARG A 52 -17.56 14.76 -1.50
N GLY A 53 -18.35 15.81 -1.27
CA GLY A 53 -19.09 16.53 -2.30
C GLY A 53 -20.48 15.97 -2.57
N ASP A 54 -20.84 14.82 -2.00
CA ASP A 54 -22.21 14.30 -2.11
C ASP A 54 -23.18 15.27 -1.43
N LYS A 55 -24.28 15.53 -2.12
CA LYS A 55 -25.36 16.38 -1.65
C LYS A 55 -26.41 15.53 -0.95
N LEU A 56 -26.99 16.07 0.11
CA LEU A 56 -28.04 15.43 0.89
C LEU A 56 -29.16 16.45 1.13
N GLY A 57 -30.24 16.36 0.35
CA GLY A 57 -31.39 17.25 0.45
C GLY A 57 -32.24 17.01 1.72
N PRO A 58 -33.20 17.90 2.03
CA PRO A 58 -34.14 17.73 3.13
C PRO A 58 -34.89 16.40 3.06
N ASP A 59 -34.99 15.71 4.19
CA ASP A 59 -35.61 14.38 4.34
C ASP A 59 -34.98 13.28 3.46
N GLU A 60 -33.85 13.56 2.79
CA GLU A 60 -33.10 12.54 2.05
C GLU A 60 -32.15 11.79 2.99
N SER A 61 -31.83 10.56 2.58
CA SER A 61 -30.89 9.70 3.28
C SER A 61 -29.85 9.15 2.31
N ASP A 62 -28.64 9.01 2.81
CA ASP A 62 -27.53 8.33 2.14
C ASP A 62 -26.93 7.24 3.06
N ILE A 63 -26.13 6.35 2.49
CA ILE A 63 -25.60 5.18 3.20
C ILE A 63 -24.08 5.20 3.18
N LEU A 64 -23.48 5.23 4.37
CA LEU A 64 -22.08 4.92 4.58
C LEU A 64 -21.95 3.45 4.98
N THR A 65 -21.22 2.65 4.20
CA THR A 65 -20.92 1.26 4.52
C THR A 65 -19.54 1.17 5.17
N VAL A 66 -19.47 0.62 6.37
CA VAL A 66 -18.20 0.31 7.07
C VAL A 66 -17.99 -1.20 7.03
N THR A 67 -16.93 -1.65 6.38
CA THR A 67 -16.49 -3.05 6.38
C THR A 67 -15.38 -3.23 7.41
N VAL A 68 -15.55 -4.21 8.30
CA VAL A 68 -14.56 -4.63 9.29
C VAL A 68 -14.12 -6.04 8.92
N THR A 69 -12.83 -6.25 8.70
CA THR A 69 -12.27 -7.53 8.26
C THR A 69 -11.17 -7.99 9.19
N TYR A 70 -11.22 -9.26 9.60
CA TYR A 70 -10.07 -9.90 10.23
C TYR A 70 -9.03 -10.11 9.12
N ASN A 71 -7.91 -9.41 9.22
CA ASN A 71 -6.82 -9.46 8.25
C ASN A 71 -6.47 -10.93 7.87
N PRO A 72 -6.62 -11.33 6.59
CA PRO A 72 -6.39 -12.70 6.16
C PRO A 72 -4.93 -13.15 6.26
N GLU A 73 -3.99 -12.20 6.39
CA GLU A 73 -2.56 -12.48 6.52
C GLU A 73 -2.18 -12.89 7.95
N ILE A 74 -3.10 -12.79 8.92
CA ILE A 74 -2.83 -13.17 10.31
C ILE A 74 -2.87 -14.70 10.43
N THR A 75 -1.73 -15.27 10.82
CA THR A 75 -1.57 -16.73 11.02
C THR A 75 -1.68 -17.15 12.48
N ASP A 76 -1.55 -16.22 13.42
CA ASP A 76 -1.53 -16.45 14.86
C ASP A 76 -2.52 -15.54 15.59
N GLN A 77 -3.09 -16.01 16.70
CA GLN A 77 -4.06 -15.21 17.45
C GLN A 77 -3.41 -13.91 17.97
N PRO A 78 -3.93 -12.73 17.60
CA PRO A 78 -3.37 -11.46 18.05
C PRO A 78 -3.55 -11.29 19.57
N SER A 79 -2.59 -10.63 20.21
CA SER A 79 -2.69 -10.27 21.63
C SER A 79 -3.72 -9.16 21.88
N ASN A 80 -3.83 -8.20 20.95
CA ASN A 80 -4.85 -7.16 20.96
C ASN A 80 -6.14 -7.64 20.26
N LEU A 81 -7.16 -7.96 21.06
CA LEU A 81 -8.47 -8.42 20.59
C LEU A 81 -9.48 -7.29 20.40
N ASN A 82 -9.09 -6.04 20.62
CA ASN A 82 -9.99 -4.89 20.50
C ASN A 82 -9.53 -4.00 19.36
N ALA A 83 -10.49 -3.56 18.56
CA ALA A 83 -10.28 -2.51 17.57
C ALA A 83 -11.43 -1.51 17.64
N THR A 84 -11.13 -0.24 17.44
CA THR A 84 -12.11 0.84 17.41
C THR A 84 -11.97 1.62 16.13
N VAL A 85 -13.08 1.90 15.46
CA VAL A 85 -13.15 2.86 14.35
C VAL A 85 -14.06 4.01 14.76
N THR A 86 -13.61 5.23 14.49
CA THR A 86 -14.38 6.46 14.64
C THR A 86 -14.46 7.11 13.26
N VAL A 87 -15.67 7.17 12.71
CA VAL A 87 -15.95 7.92 11.48
C VAL A 87 -16.64 9.23 11.86
N THR A 88 -16.11 10.34 11.35
CA THR A 88 -16.71 11.67 11.49
C THR A 88 -17.09 12.15 10.09
N LEU A 89 -18.35 12.51 9.91
CA LEU A 89 -18.87 13.10 8.67
C LEU A 89 -19.14 14.58 8.94
N ASN A 90 -18.47 15.46 8.21
CA ASN A 90 -18.65 16.90 8.35
C ASN A 90 -19.48 17.41 7.17
N TYR A 91 -20.74 17.79 7.45
CA TYR A 91 -21.62 18.41 6.47
C TYR A 91 -21.63 19.92 6.65
N VAL A 92 -21.68 20.64 5.54
CA VAL A 92 -21.93 22.08 5.48
C VAL A 92 -23.22 22.36 4.70
N GLN A 93 -23.80 23.53 4.89
CA GLN A 93 -24.97 23.94 4.10
C GLN A 93 -24.57 24.14 2.63
N ASP A 94 -25.34 23.59 1.70
CA ASP A 94 -25.17 23.83 0.27
C ASP A 94 -25.80 25.17 -0.12
N ASP A 95 -24.98 26.23 -0.06
CA ASP A 95 -25.35 27.57 -0.52
C ASP A 95 -25.02 27.81 -2.01
N GLY A 96 -24.70 26.74 -2.75
CA GLY A 96 -24.24 26.79 -4.13
C GLY A 96 -22.77 27.20 -4.30
N SER A 97 -22.02 27.35 -3.20
CA SER A 97 -20.56 27.53 -3.27
C SER A 97 -19.85 26.24 -3.66
N ILE A 98 -18.66 26.40 -4.27
CA ILE A 98 -17.77 25.27 -4.54
C ILE A 98 -17.02 24.92 -3.25
N LEU A 99 -17.09 23.66 -2.82
CA LEU A 99 -16.26 23.17 -1.71
C LEU A 99 -14.78 23.44 -2.03
N PRO A 100 -14.00 24.00 -1.08
CA PRO A 100 -12.58 24.24 -1.30
C PRO A 100 -11.88 22.93 -1.65
N GLU A 101 -10.85 22.95 -2.50
CA GLU A 101 -10.05 21.75 -2.76
C GLU A 101 -9.34 21.33 -1.44
N PRO A 102 -9.32 20.04 -1.08
CA PRO A 102 -8.71 19.62 0.17
C PRO A 102 -7.20 19.90 0.12
N GLU A 103 -6.66 20.45 1.20
CA GLU A 103 -5.22 20.69 1.32
C GLU A 103 -4.48 19.35 1.39
N GLY A 104 -3.38 19.23 0.64
CA GLY A 104 -2.58 18.01 0.59
C GLY A 104 -1.34 18.16 -0.29
N PRO A 105 -0.43 17.16 -0.27
CA PRO A 105 0.66 17.12 -1.22
C PRO A 105 0.16 17.12 -2.67
N SER A 106 0.90 17.82 -3.54
CA SER A 106 0.65 17.74 -4.99
C SER A 106 1.19 16.43 -5.54
N ILE A 107 0.30 15.59 -6.06
CA ILE A 107 0.58 14.35 -6.76
C ILE A 107 0.24 14.56 -8.24
N GLY A 108 1.25 14.67 -9.10
CA GLY A 108 1.03 14.92 -10.53
C GLY A 108 0.28 16.22 -10.85
N GLY A 109 0.36 17.22 -9.97
CA GLY A 109 -0.36 18.50 -10.11
C GLY A 109 -1.75 18.53 -9.46
N ILE A 110 -2.20 17.42 -8.87
CA ILE A 110 -3.48 17.31 -8.16
C ILE A 110 -3.23 17.35 -6.65
N SER A 111 -4.02 18.11 -5.89
CA SER A 111 -3.94 18.09 -4.42
C SER A 111 -4.63 16.82 -3.90
N VAL A 112 -3.91 15.98 -3.16
CA VAL A 112 -4.46 14.74 -2.59
C VAL A 112 -4.38 14.82 -1.06
N PRO A 113 -5.49 14.79 -0.33
CA PRO A 113 -5.47 14.85 1.13
C PRO A 113 -4.82 13.60 1.72
N THR A 114 -4.22 13.76 2.89
CA THR A 114 -3.68 12.63 3.67
C THR A 114 -4.72 12.05 4.61
N VAL A 115 -4.61 10.76 4.90
CA VAL A 115 -5.42 10.04 5.89
C VAL A 115 -4.53 9.41 6.96
N GLU A 116 -5.15 9.11 8.11
CA GLU A 116 -4.48 8.44 9.25
C GLU A 116 -4.94 6.98 9.41
N SER A 117 -5.96 6.54 8.67
CA SER A 117 -6.43 5.15 8.68
C SER A 117 -7.25 4.80 7.43
N GLY A 118 -7.42 3.50 7.17
CA GLY A 118 -8.12 2.99 6.00
C GLY A 118 -7.36 3.16 4.68
N ASP A 119 -8.09 3.31 3.60
CA ASP A 119 -7.52 3.54 2.27
C ASP A 119 -7.16 5.03 2.11
N GLY A 120 -6.03 5.32 1.48
CA GLY A 120 -5.66 6.69 1.17
C GLY A 120 -4.17 6.95 1.04
N LEU A 121 -3.82 8.24 1.01
CA LEU A 121 -2.45 8.71 0.99
C LEU A 121 -1.98 8.99 2.43
N TYR A 122 -0.87 8.39 2.84
CA TYR A 122 -0.29 8.57 4.17
C TYR A 122 0.98 9.38 4.07
N ALA A 123 1.20 10.30 5.01
CA ALA A 123 2.52 10.87 5.22
C ALA A 123 3.43 9.81 5.87
N ASP A 124 4.68 9.69 5.41
CA ASP A 124 5.67 8.82 6.04
C ASP A 124 6.17 9.47 7.34
N GLU A 125 6.05 8.75 8.46
CA GLU A 125 6.46 9.23 9.78
C GLU A 125 7.98 9.30 9.95
N TYR A 126 8.72 8.49 9.19
CA TYR A 126 10.18 8.35 9.29
C TYR A 126 10.92 9.16 8.22
N GLU A 127 10.28 9.41 7.08
CA GLU A 127 10.87 10.11 5.95
C GLU A 127 10.05 11.36 5.55
N PRO A 128 10.34 12.53 6.15
CA PRO A 128 9.58 13.76 5.89
C PRO A 128 9.50 14.10 4.40
N GLY A 129 8.28 14.34 3.92
CA GLY A 129 8.00 14.68 2.51
C GLY A 129 7.77 13.48 1.60
N ARG A 130 7.91 12.26 2.12
CA ARG A 130 7.48 11.02 1.47
C ARG A 130 6.02 10.72 1.80
N TYR A 131 5.29 10.21 0.82
CA TYR A 131 3.89 9.84 0.95
C TYR A 131 3.61 8.48 0.30
N ILE A 132 2.79 7.66 0.94
CA ILE A 132 2.55 6.27 0.55
C ILE A 132 1.05 6.04 0.35
N TYR A 133 0.67 5.48 -0.80
CA TYR A 133 -0.70 5.03 -1.01
C TYR A 133 -0.93 3.67 -0.36
N ARG A 134 -2.05 3.53 0.35
CA ARG A 134 -2.54 2.27 0.94
C ARG A 134 -3.98 2.04 0.52
N GLY A 135 -4.40 0.78 0.42
CA GLY A 135 -5.79 0.46 0.09
C GLY A 135 -6.11 0.47 -1.40
N GLN A 136 -7.36 0.75 -1.79
CA GLN A 136 -7.84 0.90 -3.16
C GLN A 136 -8.32 2.33 -3.50
N ASP A 137 -8.78 3.11 -2.52
CA ASP A 137 -9.25 4.50 -2.70
C ASP A 137 -8.27 5.52 -2.06
N PRO A 138 -7.77 6.54 -2.79
CA PRO A 138 -8.13 6.92 -4.14
C PRO A 138 -7.45 6.06 -5.21
N ASP A 139 -8.11 6.02 -6.37
CA ASP A 139 -7.55 5.45 -7.59
C ASP A 139 -6.24 6.15 -7.96
N ASN A 140 -5.13 5.47 -7.69
CA ASN A 140 -3.77 5.97 -7.82
C ASN A 140 -3.07 5.41 -9.07
N TYR A 141 -3.78 5.39 -10.21
CA TYR A 141 -3.29 4.83 -11.47
C TYR A 141 -2.86 5.92 -12.45
N ILE A 142 -1.80 5.61 -13.22
CA ILE A 142 -1.26 6.45 -14.29
C ILE A 142 -1.04 5.64 -15.55
N THR A 143 -0.95 6.35 -16.68
CA THR A 143 -0.41 5.78 -17.91
C THR A 143 1.09 6.04 -17.97
N PHE A 144 1.89 4.97 -17.98
CA PHE A 144 3.34 5.03 -18.17
C PHE A 144 3.76 3.93 -19.16
N ASN A 145 4.68 4.24 -20.07
CA ASN A 145 5.07 3.33 -21.15
C ASN A 145 3.87 2.78 -21.98
N ASN A 146 2.81 3.60 -22.16
CA ASN A 146 1.56 3.20 -22.82
C ASN A 146 0.82 2.03 -22.12
N GLU A 147 1.12 1.77 -20.86
CA GLU A 147 0.49 0.76 -20.02
C GLU A 147 -0.09 1.42 -18.75
N THR A 148 -0.96 0.71 -18.04
CA THR A 148 -1.47 1.14 -16.73
C THR A 148 -0.48 0.76 -15.63
N TRP A 149 -0.13 1.73 -14.79
CA TRP A 149 0.75 1.57 -13.64
C TRP A 149 0.09 2.19 -12.41
N ARG A 150 0.42 1.68 -11.23
CA ARG A 150 -0.07 2.18 -9.95
C ARG A 150 1.03 2.92 -9.21
N ILE A 151 0.74 4.11 -8.68
CA ILE A 151 1.66 4.88 -7.85
C ILE A 151 1.69 4.27 -6.44
N ILE A 152 2.83 3.76 -6.00
CA ILE A 152 3.01 3.24 -4.64
C ILE A 152 3.32 4.38 -3.68
N SER A 153 4.23 5.26 -4.06
CA SER A 153 4.66 6.37 -3.21
C SER A 153 5.16 7.55 -4.03
N LYS A 154 5.02 8.74 -3.45
CA LYS A 154 5.80 9.92 -3.81
C LYS A 154 6.96 10.01 -2.84
N GLU A 155 8.17 9.92 -3.35
CA GLU A 155 9.39 10.01 -2.55
C GLU A 155 9.67 11.47 -2.15
N ALA A 156 10.50 11.65 -1.12
CA ALA A 156 10.84 12.98 -0.59
C ALA A 156 11.56 13.87 -1.63
N ASP A 157 12.26 13.28 -2.58
CA ASP A 157 12.91 13.96 -3.71
C ASP A 157 11.93 14.35 -4.84
N GLY A 158 10.64 14.02 -4.69
CA GLY A 158 9.59 14.30 -5.67
C GLY A 158 9.43 13.25 -6.76
N THR A 159 10.26 12.20 -6.77
CA THR A 159 10.10 11.07 -7.68
C THR A 159 8.95 10.18 -7.24
N TYR A 160 8.48 9.31 -8.14
CA TYR A 160 7.39 8.39 -7.86
C TYR A 160 7.87 6.95 -7.95
N LYS A 161 7.57 6.15 -6.93
CA LYS A 161 7.65 4.70 -7.03
C LYS A 161 6.35 4.19 -7.65
N ILE A 162 6.45 3.46 -8.75
CA ILE A 162 5.29 2.91 -9.45
C ILE A 162 5.45 1.39 -9.63
N ILE A 163 4.33 0.68 -9.68
CA ILE A 163 4.29 -0.75 -9.99
C ILE A 163 3.41 -0.98 -11.22
N ARG A 164 3.80 -1.94 -12.06
CA ARG A 164 3.02 -2.33 -13.23
C ARG A 164 1.72 -2.95 -12.77
N ASN A 165 0.60 -2.59 -13.40
CA ASN A 165 -0.70 -3.18 -13.07
C ASN A 165 -0.75 -4.67 -13.42
N ASP A 166 -0.18 -5.02 -14.57
CA ASP A 166 -0.19 -6.39 -15.07
C ASP A 166 1.05 -7.17 -14.63
N VAL A 167 0.83 -8.39 -14.16
CA VAL A 167 1.88 -9.32 -13.74
C VAL A 167 2.70 -9.78 -14.95
N LEU A 168 4.02 -9.83 -14.80
CA LEU A 168 4.90 -10.41 -15.82
C LEU A 168 4.76 -11.93 -15.88
N SER A 169 5.19 -12.54 -16.98
CA SER A 169 5.25 -14.00 -17.07
C SER A 169 6.05 -14.60 -15.91
N ASN A 170 5.60 -15.74 -15.40
CA ASN A 170 6.23 -16.41 -14.27
C ASN A 170 7.70 -16.74 -14.55
N ARG A 171 8.58 -16.42 -13.59
CA ARG A 171 10.03 -16.66 -13.64
C ARG A 171 10.53 -17.02 -12.24
N ALA A 172 11.63 -17.76 -12.19
CA ALA A 172 12.34 -17.96 -10.93
C ALA A 172 12.88 -16.62 -10.42
N PHE A 173 12.83 -16.42 -9.09
CA PHE A 173 13.52 -15.29 -8.46
C PHE A 173 15.02 -15.40 -8.67
N ASP A 174 15.57 -16.60 -8.50
CA ASP A 174 16.94 -16.93 -8.85
C ASP A 174 16.96 -18.32 -9.47
N GLU A 175 17.61 -18.47 -10.62
CA GLU A 175 17.63 -19.75 -11.35
C GLU A 175 18.51 -20.77 -10.63
N ALA A 176 18.15 -22.05 -10.75
CA ALA A 176 18.94 -23.14 -10.18
C ALA A 176 20.36 -23.13 -10.76
N ASN A 177 21.35 -23.11 -9.87
CA ASN A 177 22.77 -23.03 -10.13
C ASN A 177 23.23 -21.72 -10.80
N HIS A 178 22.44 -20.64 -10.70
CA HIS A 178 22.85 -19.31 -11.18
C HIS A 178 24.09 -18.78 -10.46
N ARG A 179 24.10 -18.89 -9.13
CA ARG A 179 25.21 -18.41 -8.27
C ARG A 179 26.07 -19.58 -7.80
N SER A 180 27.40 -19.45 -7.95
CA SER A 180 28.34 -20.47 -7.47
C SER A 180 28.66 -20.29 -5.99
N THR A 181 28.82 -21.39 -5.25
CA THR A 181 29.29 -21.40 -3.85
C THR A 181 30.80 -21.19 -3.72
N ASP A 182 31.56 -21.13 -4.82
CA ASP A 182 33.02 -20.93 -4.79
C ASP A 182 33.40 -19.54 -4.24
N ASN A 183 32.59 -18.51 -4.53
CA ASN A 183 32.83 -17.12 -4.12
C ASN A 183 31.68 -16.54 -3.27
N ASN A 184 30.64 -17.33 -3.02
CA ASN A 184 29.44 -16.94 -2.29
C ASN A 184 29.26 -17.83 -1.07
N SER A 185 29.28 -17.25 0.14
CA SER A 185 29.10 -18.01 1.38
C SER A 185 27.69 -17.92 1.97
N TYR A 186 26.81 -17.08 1.41
CA TYR A 186 25.42 -16.99 1.83
C TYR A 186 24.53 -17.99 1.07
N CYS A 187 24.58 -18.03 -0.26
CA CYS A 187 23.76 -18.88 -1.11
C CYS A 187 24.32 -20.32 -1.17
N THR A 188 24.17 -21.09 -0.09
CA THR A 188 24.86 -22.38 0.09
C THR A 188 24.26 -23.58 -0.65
N ASP A 189 23.03 -23.47 -1.16
CA ASP A 189 22.36 -24.54 -1.92
C ASP A 189 21.95 -24.05 -3.32
N PRO A 190 22.90 -24.02 -4.27
CA PRO A 190 22.69 -23.41 -5.58
C PRO A 190 21.59 -24.11 -6.38
N GLN A 191 21.31 -25.39 -6.15
CA GLN A 191 20.27 -26.13 -6.89
C GLN A 191 18.86 -25.59 -6.66
N ASN A 192 18.64 -24.89 -5.54
CA ASN A 192 17.36 -24.28 -5.16
C ASN A 192 17.33 -22.75 -5.40
N GLY A 193 18.38 -22.17 -5.97
CA GLY A 193 18.54 -20.71 -6.12
C GLY A 193 18.80 -20.00 -4.79
N CYS A 194 18.67 -18.68 -4.76
CA CYS A 194 18.95 -17.86 -3.57
C CYS A 194 17.97 -16.67 -3.43
N GLY A 195 17.43 -16.48 -2.23
CA GLY A 195 16.42 -15.44 -1.93
C GLY A 195 16.93 -14.00 -1.81
N VAL A 196 18.19 -13.73 -2.12
CA VAL A 196 18.78 -12.37 -2.05
C VAL A 196 18.70 -11.71 -3.43
N TYR A 197 18.09 -10.52 -3.53
CA TYR A 197 17.81 -9.88 -4.82
C TYR A 197 19.07 -9.46 -5.61
N ALA A 198 20.08 -8.93 -4.94
CA ALA A 198 21.27 -8.36 -5.57
C ALA A 198 22.56 -8.86 -4.91
N ALA A 199 23.68 -8.68 -5.59
CA ALA A 199 24.99 -8.70 -4.96
C ALA A 199 25.06 -7.65 -3.85
N VAL A 200 25.68 -8.01 -2.74
CA VAL A 200 25.82 -7.16 -1.56
C VAL A 200 27.30 -6.98 -1.27
N SER A 201 27.72 -5.74 -1.09
CA SER A 201 29.10 -5.45 -0.66
C SER A 201 29.28 -5.88 0.80
N GLY A 202 30.31 -6.67 1.08
CA GLY A 202 30.59 -7.17 2.43
C GLY A 202 29.76 -8.39 2.80
N THR A 203 29.32 -8.44 4.07
CA THR A 203 28.54 -9.55 4.61
C THR A 203 27.06 -9.16 4.63
N PHE A 204 26.23 -9.98 3.99
CA PHE A 204 24.79 -9.92 4.11
C PHE A 204 24.34 -10.82 5.28
N SER A 205 23.35 -10.35 6.04
CA SER A 205 22.68 -11.13 7.08
C SER A 205 21.20 -11.26 6.72
N SER A 206 20.64 -12.46 6.94
CA SER A 206 19.20 -12.66 6.79
C SER A 206 18.42 -11.73 7.74
N PRO A 207 17.17 -11.35 7.41
CA PRO A 207 16.31 -10.61 8.32
C PRO A 207 16.23 -11.26 9.72
N SER A 208 16.16 -12.59 9.79
CA SER A 208 16.17 -13.33 11.06
C SER A 208 17.52 -13.38 11.79
N GLY A 209 18.61 -12.96 11.13
CA GLY A 209 19.98 -13.13 11.60
C GLY A 209 20.49 -14.57 11.65
N SER A 210 19.69 -15.56 11.21
CA SER A 210 20.03 -16.98 11.26
C SER A 210 21.13 -17.39 10.27
N GLN A 211 21.31 -16.60 9.21
CA GLN A 211 22.28 -16.85 8.16
C GLN A 211 23.04 -15.57 7.82
N SER A 212 24.34 -15.70 7.57
CA SER A 212 25.15 -14.58 7.07
C SER A 212 26.26 -15.08 6.16
N GLY A 213 26.70 -14.23 5.22
CA GLY A 213 27.72 -14.57 4.25
C GLY A 213 27.89 -13.52 3.16
N THR A 214 28.78 -13.79 2.20
CA THR A 214 28.98 -12.95 1.03
C THR A 214 27.97 -13.29 -0.06
N VAL A 215 27.47 -12.27 -0.77
CA VAL A 215 26.64 -12.43 -1.97
C VAL A 215 27.31 -11.64 -3.10
N THR A 216 28.00 -12.34 -4.00
CA THR A 216 28.89 -11.72 -4.98
C THR A 216 28.26 -11.44 -6.34
N GLU A 217 27.08 -12.00 -6.60
CA GLU A 217 26.43 -11.98 -7.90
C GLU A 217 24.96 -11.55 -7.77
N ASP A 218 24.47 -10.82 -8.77
CA ASP A 218 23.06 -10.45 -8.85
C ASP A 218 22.17 -11.67 -9.11
N SER A 219 20.89 -11.58 -8.74
CA SER A 219 19.95 -12.68 -8.98
C SER A 219 19.62 -12.76 -10.46
N SER A 220 19.24 -13.94 -10.94
CA SER A 220 18.81 -14.07 -12.33
C SER A 220 17.61 -13.16 -12.66
N ILE A 221 16.70 -12.90 -11.69
CA ILE A 221 15.59 -11.97 -11.91
C ILE A 221 16.07 -10.51 -12.00
N LYS A 222 17.04 -10.07 -11.18
CA LYS A 222 17.58 -8.72 -11.27
C LYS A 222 18.25 -8.48 -12.62
N ILE A 223 19.01 -9.46 -13.11
CA ILE A 223 19.67 -9.42 -14.42
C ILE A 223 18.61 -9.31 -15.51
N TYR A 224 17.60 -10.20 -15.53
CA TYR A 224 16.51 -10.12 -16.51
C TYR A 224 15.81 -8.75 -16.50
N LEU A 225 15.46 -8.23 -15.32
CA LEU A 225 14.74 -6.96 -15.24
C LEU A 225 15.58 -5.80 -15.80
N ASN A 226 16.86 -5.69 -15.41
CA ASN A 226 17.71 -4.56 -15.76
C ASN A 226 18.39 -4.66 -17.12
N GLU A 227 18.68 -5.86 -17.59
CA GLU A 227 19.42 -6.08 -18.85
C GLU A 227 18.53 -6.45 -20.03
N ASP A 228 17.32 -6.97 -19.77
CA ASP A 228 16.36 -7.36 -20.82
C ASP A 228 15.07 -6.55 -20.74
N TYR A 229 14.26 -6.72 -19.69
CA TYR A 229 12.92 -6.13 -19.64
C TYR A 229 12.93 -4.60 -19.73
N TYR A 230 13.64 -3.91 -18.83
CA TYR A 230 13.69 -2.44 -18.86
C TYR A 230 14.39 -1.91 -20.11
N VAL A 231 15.27 -2.70 -20.72
CA VAL A 231 15.99 -2.33 -21.95
C VAL A 231 15.10 -2.49 -23.19
N ASN A 232 14.33 -3.56 -23.29
CA ASN A 232 13.65 -3.92 -24.53
C ASN A 232 12.15 -3.58 -24.52
N ASN A 233 11.53 -3.47 -23.34
CA ASN A 233 10.08 -3.29 -23.20
C ASN A 233 9.66 -1.90 -22.71
N ILE A 234 10.60 -1.07 -22.26
CA ILE A 234 10.34 0.34 -21.94
C ILE A 234 10.81 1.22 -23.10
N ASN A 235 9.90 2.03 -23.63
CA ASN A 235 10.19 2.94 -24.74
C ASN A 235 11.10 4.11 -24.31
N SER A 236 11.71 4.81 -25.26
CA SER A 236 12.69 5.88 -24.98
C SER A 236 12.09 7.02 -24.15
N THR A 237 10.86 7.46 -24.46
CA THR A 237 10.18 8.53 -23.71
C THR A 237 9.99 8.15 -22.25
N ALA A 238 9.58 6.89 -22.00
CA ALA A 238 9.40 6.38 -20.64
C ALA A 238 10.75 6.25 -19.91
N LYS A 239 11.81 5.80 -20.60
CA LYS A 239 13.16 5.74 -20.02
C LYS A 239 13.69 7.12 -19.60
N ASP A 240 13.41 8.16 -20.39
CA ASP A 240 13.83 9.53 -20.06
C ASP A 240 13.13 10.09 -18.81
N GLN A 241 12.01 9.49 -18.40
CA GLN A 241 11.27 9.82 -17.18
C GLN A 241 11.69 8.97 -15.97
N MET A 242 12.47 7.92 -16.19
CA MET A 242 12.95 7.05 -15.12
C MET A 242 14.24 7.62 -14.50
N THR A 243 14.36 7.45 -13.20
CA THR A 243 15.60 7.74 -12.47
C THR A 243 16.02 6.52 -11.65
N SER A 244 17.32 6.35 -11.47
CA SER A 244 17.83 5.37 -10.53
C SER A 244 17.49 5.81 -9.11
N HIS A 245 16.95 4.90 -8.33
CA HIS A 245 16.62 5.13 -6.93
C HIS A 245 17.01 3.89 -6.11
N SER A 246 17.56 4.11 -4.92
CA SER A 246 17.96 3.05 -4.03
C SER A 246 16.78 2.62 -3.18
N PHE A 247 16.12 1.54 -3.57
CA PHE A 247 15.14 0.88 -2.70
C PHE A 247 15.90 -0.13 -1.84
N ASN A 248 15.90 0.07 -0.52
CA ASN A 248 16.51 -0.84 0.45
C ASN A 248 15.68 -2.13 0.57
N ILE A 249 15.64 -2.91 -0.50
CA ILE A 249 14.90 -4.17 -0.55
C ILE A 249 15.68 -5.26 0.18
N GLY A 250 15.02 -5.91 1.14
CA GLY A 250 15.57 -7.05 1.90
C GLY A 250 15.61 -8.33 1.08
N ALA A 251 16.07 -9.41 1.71
CA ALA A 251 15.97 -10.75 1.13
C ALA A 251 14.58 -11.35 1.40
N VAL A 252 14.14 -12.24 0.51
CA VAL A 252 12.98 -13.10 0.76
C VAL A 252 13.47 -14.29 1.58
N GLU A 253 13.01 -14.38 2.83
CA GLU A 253 13.29 -15.50 3.73
C GLU A 253 12.00 -16.30 3.92
N ASN A 254 12.08 -17.63 3.80
CA ASN A 254 11.00 -18.51 4.25
C ASN A 254 11.03 -18.50 5.78
N LEU A 255 10.35 -17.53 6.36
CA LEU A 255 10.13 -17.49 7.78
C LEU A 255 8.97 -18.44 8.10
N ASN A 256 9.16 -19.35 9.06
CA ASN A 256 8.05 -20.14 9.60
C ASN A 256 7.05 -19.27 10.39
N GLN A 257 7.37 -17.99 10.62
CA GLN A 257 6.56 -16.94 11.25
C GLN A 257 6.98 -15.58 10.65
N SER A 258 6.05 -14.78 10.12
CA SER A 258 6.38 -13.44 9.63
C SER A 258 6.86 -12.56 10.78
N GLY A 259 8.03 -11.94 10.62
CA GLY A 259 8.57 -10.98 11.56
C GLY A 259 7.85 -9.64 11.44
N ALA A 260 6.70 -9.50 12.11
CA ALA A 260 6.34 -8.24 12.72
C ALA A 260 6.88 -8.28 14.16
N GLU A 261 7.70 -7.31 14.52
CA GLU A 261 8.74 -7.33 15.57
C GLU A 261 8.27 -7.39 17.04
N GLU A 262 9.29 -7.40 17.92
CA GLU A 262 9.35 -7.41 19.41
C GLU A 262 8.28 -6.62 20.20
#